data_AF-A0A944ZMJ4-F1
#
_entry.id   AF-A0A944ZMJ4-F1
#
_cell.length_a   1.000
_cell.length_b   1.000
_cell.length_c   1.000
_cell.angle_alpha   90.00
_cell.angle_beta   90.00
_cell.angle_gamma   90.00
#
_symmetry.space_group_name_H-M   'P 1'
#
loop_
_entity.id
_entity.type
_entity.pdbx_description
1 polymer ?
#
loop_
_entity_poly.entity_id
_entity_poly.type
_entity_poly.pdbx_seq_one_letter_code
_entity_poly.pdbx_strand_id
1 'polypeptide(L)' 'MTDAPQSNPAFEIVNPAGKSDILLIADHASLALPPEYGSLGLAPDVLRRHIGWDIGAADVTRRMAELLDAP' A
#
# COMPACT_ATOMS: atom_id res chain seq x y z
N MET A 1 5.72 -29.70 6.97
CA MET A 1 5.08 -28.85 5.94
C MET A 1 4.68 -27.58 6.65
N THR A 2 5.60 -26.63 6.76
CA THR A 2 5.37 -25.35 7.44
C THR A 2 4.76 -24.40 6.41
N ASP A 3 3.51 -23.99 6.63
CA ASP A 3 2.89 -22.93 5.84
C ASP A 3 3.81 -21.70 5.86
N ALA A 4 4.19 -21.24 4.67
CA ALA A 4 4.86 -19.96 4.54
C ALA A 4 3.88 -18.87 5.02
N PRO A 5 4.34 -17.90 5.83
CA PRO A 5 3.47 -16.78 6.21
C PRO A 5 2.95 -16.11 4.94
N GLN A 6 1.63 -15.98 4.81
CA GLN A 6 1.01 -15.35 3.65
C GLN A 6 1.58 -13.94 3.48
N SER A 7 2.25 -13.70 2.36
CA SER A 7 2.65 -12.36 1.94
C SER A 7 1.38 -11.56 1.64
N ASN A 8 1.37 -10.29 2.06
CA ASN A 8 0.33 -9.36 1.59
C ASN A 8 0.36 -9.32 0.05
N PRO A 9 -0.79 -9.19 -0.63
CA PRO A 9 -0.81 -9.00 -2.07
C PRO A 9 0.04 -7.78 -2.44
N ALA A 10 0.73 -7.87 -3.59
CA ALA A 10 1.67 -6.82 -4.02
C ALA A 10 0.99 -5.46 -4.28
N PHE A 11 -0.32 -5.46 -4.53
CA PHE A 11 -1.14 -4.28 -4.73
C PHE A 11 -2.59 -4.56 -4.29
N GLU A 12 -3.36 -3.49 -4.15
CA GLU A 12 -4.81 -3.52 -4.03
C GLU A 12 -5.43 -2.73 -5.20
N ILE A 13 -6.65 -3.09 -5.60
CA ILE A 13 -7.45 -2.27 -6.52
C ILE A 13 -8.64 -1.74 -5.72
N VAL A 14 -8.79 -0.42 -5.71
CA VAL A 14 -9.90 0.28 -5.06
C VAL A 14 -10.88 0.69 -6.15
N ASN A 15 -12.18 0.68 -5.84
CA ASN A 15 -13.25 1.05 -6.77
C ASN A 15 -13.07 0.53 -8.23
N PRO A 16 -12.86 -0.79 -8.45
CA PRO A 16 -12.56 -1.33 -9.78
C PRO A 16 -13.65 -1.12 -10.82
N ALA A 17 -14.86 -0.75 -10.39
CA ALA A 17 -16.01 -0.45 -11.25
C ALA A 17 -16.26 1.06 -11.42
N GLY A 18 -15.35 1.90 -10.93
CA GLY A 18 -15.43 3.35 -11.05
C GLY A 18 -15.52 3.80 -12.51
N LYS A 19 -16.33 4.82 -12.77
CA LYS A 19 -16.65 5.29 -14.14
C LYS A 19 -15.95 6.58 -14.51
N SER A 20 -15.11 7.12 -13.63
CA SER A 20 -14.32 8.31 -13.90
C SER A 20 -13.30 8.07 -15.02
N ASP A 21 -12.95 9.13 -15.75
CA ASP A 21 -11.82 9.13 -16.68
C ASP A 21 -10.46 9.29 -15.96
N ILE A 22 -10.48 9.35 -14.63
CA ILE A 22 -9.29 9.48 -13.77
C ILE A 22 -8.87 8.11 -13.25
N LEU A 23 -7.56 7.84 -13.28
CA LEU A 23 -6.94 6.71 -12.58
C LEU A 23 -6.09 7.26 -11.44
N LEU A 24 -6.31 6.76 -10.22
CA LEU A 24 -5.51 7.12 -9.06
C LEU A 24 -4.47 6.02 -8.77
N ILE A 25 -3.24 6.43 -8.46
CA ILE A 25 -2.14 5.51 -8.17
C ILE A 25 -1.43 5.97 -6.89
N ALA A 26 -1.07 5.02 -6.02
CA ALA A 26 -0.27 5.25 -4.83
C ALA A 26 0.79 4.14 -4.68
N ASP A 27 1.96 4.34 -5.30
CA ASP A 27 3.03 3.33 -5.33
C ASP A 27 3.64 3.06 -3.94
N HIS A 28 3.78 4.10 -3.11
CA HIS A 28 4.34 4.00 -1.76
C HIS A 28 3.25 3.95 -0.68
N ALA A 29 2.16 3.22 -0.92
CA ALA A 29 0.98 3.19 -0.06
C ALA A 29 1.17 2.45 1.29
N SER A 30 2.21 1.63 1.44
CA SER A 30 2.38 0.75 2.61
C SER A 30 3.84 0.53 2.96
N LEU A 31 4.12 0.39 4.26
CA LEU A 31 5.44 -0.02 4.78
C LEU A 31 5.56 -1.55 4.96
N ALA A 32 4.58 -2.33 4.50
CA ALA A 32 4.59 -3.79 4.65
C ALA A 32 5.75 -4.41 3.86
N LEU A 33 6.47 -5.33 4.50
CA LEU A 33 7.56 -6.09 3.89
C LEU A 33 7.20 -7.57 3.85
N PRO A 34 7.55 -8.29 2.77
CA PRO A 34 7.54 -9.74 2.76
C PRO A 34 8.34 -10.32 3.94
N PRO A 35 7.81 -11.33 4.67
CA PRO A 35 8.44 -11.86 5.87
C PRO A 35 9.90 -12.32 5.68
N GLU A 36 10.24 -12.84 4.50
CA GLU A 36 11.59 -13.28 4.13
C GLU A 36 12.65 -12.16 4.16
N TYR A 37 12.25 -10.89 4.13
CA TYR A 37 13.17 -9.75 4.19
C TYR A 37 13.42 -9.23 5.61
N GLY A 38 12.64 -9.68 6.60
CA GLY A 38 12.71 -9.17 7.96
C GLY A 38 12.53 -7.65 8.01
N SER A 39 13.50 -6.93 8.58
CA SER A 39 13.50 -5.45 8.64
C SER A 39 14.47 -4.79 7.68
N LEU A 40 15.08 -5.54 6.73
CA LEU A 40 16.17 -5.06 5.88
C LEU A 40 17.38 -4.51 6.66
N GLY A 41 17.54 -4.88 7.93
CA GLY A 41 18.57 -4.35 8.82
C GLY A 41 18.26 -2.98 9.42
N LEU A 42 17.05 -2.44 9.21
CA LEU A 42 16.61 -1.17 9.76
C LEU A 42 15.93 -1.34 11.12
N ALA A 43 16.04 -0.30 11.95
CA ALA A 43 15.30 -0.22 13.21
C ALA A 43 13.80 0.02 12.93
N PRO A 44 12.87 -0.51 13.76
CA PRO A 44 11.43 -0.40 13.50
C PRO A 44 10.89 1.04 13.48
N ASP A 45 11.53 1.98 14.18
CA ASP A 45 11.17 3.40 14.16
C ASP A 45 11.56 4.07 12.83
N VAL A 46 12.65 3.60 12.20
CA VAL A 46 13.08 4.09 10.88
C VAL A 46 12.09 3.65 9.81
N LEU A 47 11.69 2.36 9.79
CA LEU A 47 10.71 1.83 8.83
C LEU A 47 9.34 2.53 8.89
N ARG A 48 8.96 3.08 10.05
CA ARG A 48 7.68 3.79 10.22
C ARG A 48 7.71 5.25 9.73
N ARG A 49 8.87 5.77 9.33
CA ARG A 49 9.02 7.13 8.77
C ARG A 49 8.79 7.11 7.26
N HIS A 50 8.84 8.30 6.65
CA HIS A 50 8.67 8.49 5.20
C HIS A 50 9.66 7.71 4.32
N ILE A 51 10.75 7.18 4.88
CA ILE A 51 11.68 6.30 4.17
C ILE A 51 11.04 4.94 3.82
N GLY A 52 10.06 4.49 4.59
CA GLY A 52 9.38 3.21 4.36
C GLY A 52 8.17 3.30 3.43
N TRP A 53 7.56 4.49 3.30
CA TRP A 53 6.28 4.70 2.62
C TRP A 53 5.88 6.18 2.64
N ASP A 54 4.94 6.57 1.78
CA ASP A 54 4.35 7.92 1.78
C ASP A 54 3.19 7.99 2.78
N ILE A 55 3.48 8.52 3.98
CA ILE A 55 2.53 8.56 5.09
C ILE A 55 1.23 9.29 4.68
N GLY A 56 0.12 8.57 4.71
CA GLY A 56 -1.21 9.08 4.38
C GLY A 56 -1.59 8.99 2.90
N ALA A 57 -0.67 8.61 2.00
CA ALA A 57 -0.97 8.50 0.57
C ALA A 57 -2.11 7.51 0.29
N ALA A 58 -2.08 6.33 0.90
CA ALA A 58 -3.12 5.32 0.74
C ALA A 58 -4.50 5.84 1.16
N ASP A 59 -4.58 6.54 2.29
CA ASP A 59 -5.86 7.03 2.84
C ASP A 59 -6.44 8.15 1.98
N VAL A 60 -5.60 9.09 1.53
CA VAL A 60 -6.01 10.14 0.61
C VAL A 60 -6.48 9.54 -0.71
N THR A 61 -5.71 8.62 -1.30
CA THR A 61 -6.05 7.97 -2.57
C THR A 61 -7.37 7.21 -2.48
N ARG A 62 -7.60 6.41 -1.44
CA ARG A 62 -8.89 5.71 -1.23
C ARG A 62 -10.06 6.68 -1.12
N ARG A 63 -9.89 7.78 -0.38
CA ARG A 63 -10.94 8.79 -0.24
C ARG A 63 -11.20 9.53 -1.56
N MET A 64 -10.16 9.80 -2.33
CA MET A 64 -10.30 10.41 -3.66
C MET A 64 -10.96 9.45 -4.66
N ALA A 65 -10.67 8.14 -4.59
CA ALA A 65 -11.31 7.12 -5.42
C ALA A 65 -12.83 7.11 -5.21
N GLU A 66 -13.27 7.17 -3.95
CA GLU A 66 -14.69 7.30 -3.60
C GLU A 66 -15.31 8.63 -4.12
N LEU A 67 -14.63 9.76 -3.91
CA LEU A 67 -15.15 11.08 -4.27
C LEU A 67 -15.23 11.32 -5.78
N LEU A 68 -14.30 10.74 -6.54
CA LEU A 68 -14.18 10.93 -7.98
C LEU A 68 -14.85 9.81 -8.78
N ASP A 69 -15.34 8.76 -8.13
CA ASP A 69 -15.75 7.50 -8.76
C ASP A 69 -14.64 6.92 -9.67
N ALA A 70 -13.39 7.04 -9.23
CA ALA A 70 -12.21 6.61 -9.95
C ALA A 70 -11.70 5.28 -9.39
N PRO A 71 -11.15 4.38 -10.23
CA PRO A 71 -10.28 3.31 -9.78
C PRO A 71 -8.96 3.85 -9.21
#